data_AF-T0V9G2-F1
#
_entry.id   AF-T0V9G2-F1
#
_cell.length_a   1.000
_cell.length_b   1.000
_cell.length_c   1.000
_cell.angle_alpha   90.00
_cell.angle_beta   90.00
_cell.angle_gamma   90.00
#
_symmetry.space_group_name_H-M   'P 1'
#
loop_
_entity.id
_entity.type
_entity.pdbx_description
1 polymer ?
#
loop_
_entity_poly.entity_id
_entity_poly.type
_entity_poly.pdbx_seq_one_letter_code
_entity_poly.pdbx_strand_id
1 'polypeptide(L)'
;MEKLKNLWDNKLWFKILVIVVILALSYWFGIIAILLGMILFIYAIVTVIRKYIFKKNTRFKARYILLSFLALTIMGGYGYAQTHPEEMEQSRIRQQAAKAKKAEDAKNAAEAKKAAEESNFYSAMTSAAQTVNNNLGSTAIDSIDKGSIYPVLDVQLNIIFASYTNMEIKSLVQTLNESLVQISINNGQTHPQIKYYISGVSIGENRSILNPSEVKFNSNLK
;
A
#
# COMPACT_ATOMS: atom_id res chain seq x y z
N MET A 1 -5.27 20.54 -61.44
CA MET A 1 -5.17 19.14 -60.92
C MET A 1 -4.52 18.17 -61.91
N GLU A 2 -4.77 18.28 -63.22
CA GLU A 2 -4.21 17.33 -64.21
C GLU A 2 -2.67 17.28 -64.27
N LYS A 3 -1.98 18.41 -64.11
CA LYS A 3 -0.51 18.46 -64.11
C LYS A 3 0.12 17.67 -62.95
N LEU A 4 -0.48 17.72 -61.76
CA LEU A 4 -0.04 16.96 -60.59
C LEU A 4 -0.30 15.46 -60.77
N LYS A 5 -1.43 15.09 -61.37
CA LYS A 5 -1.78 13.70 -61.66
C LYS A 5 -0.82 13.08 -62.68
N ASN A 6 -0.46 13.84 -63.72
CA ASN A 6 0.52 13.41 -64.73
C ASN A 6 1.93 13.24 -64.12
N LEU A 7 2.34 14.13 -63.21
CA LEU A 7 3.60 13.98 -62.48
C LEU A 7 3.62 12.75 -61.56
N TRP A 8 2.49 12.45 -60.92
CA TRP A 8 2.33 11.25 -60.10
C TRP A 8 2.43 9.97 -60.92
N ASP A 9 1.77 9.89 -62.07
CA ASP A 9 1.74 8.63 -62.83
C ASP A 9 3.05 8.35 -63.57
N ASN A 10 3.70 9.38 -64.13
CA ASN A 10 4.85 9.21 -65.03
C ASN A 10 6.24 9.38 -64.41
N LYS A 11 6.38 10.01 -63.23
CA LYS A 11 7.71 10.36 -62.68
C LYS A 11 7.96 9.73 -61.31
N LEU A 12 8.89 8.77 -61.27
CA LEU A 12 9.26 8.04 -60.06
C LEU A 12 9.87 8.94 -58.98
N TRP A 13 10.66 9.95 -59.37
CA TRP A 13 11.25 10.92 -58.44
C TRP A 13 10.19 11.75 -57.69
N PHE A 14 9.06 12.04 -58.33
CA PHE A 14 7.96 12.80 -57.70
C PHE A 14 7.29 11.99 -56.58
N LYS A 15 7.11 10.68 -56.78
CA LYS A 15 6.60 9.77 -55.73
C LYS A 15 7.53 9.72 -54.52
N ILE A 16 8.84 9.62 -54.75
CA ILE A 16 9.86 9.61 -53.68
C ILE A 16 9.82 10.93 -52.91
N LEU A 17 9.77 12.07 -53.60
CA LEU A 17 9.73 13.39 -52.97
C LEU A 17 8.49 13.56 -52.09
N VAL A 18 7.31 13.15 -52.56
CA VAL A 18 6.08 13.20 -51.77
C VAL A 18 6.19 12.33 -50.51
N ILE A 19 6.76 11.13 -50.61
CA ILE A 19 7.00 10.26 -49.44
C ILE A 19 7.94 10.94 -48.44
N VAL A 20 9.02 11.58 -48.90
CA VAL A 20 9.97 12.30 -48.03
C VAL A 20 9.30 13.50 -47.34
N VAL A 21 8.46 14.26 -48.06
CA VAL A 21 7.72 15.39 -47.48
C VAL A 21 6.69 14.92 -46.45
N ILE A 22 6.00 13.81 -46.70
CA ILE A 22 5.09 13.19 -45.73
C ILE A 22 5.87 12.73 -44.48
N LEU A 23 7.04 12.14 -44.65
CA LEU A 23 7.89 11.74 -43.51
C LEU A 23 8.37 12.94 -42.69
N ALA A 24 8.75 14.04 -43.35
CA ALA A 24 9.17 15.28 -42.68
C ALA A 24 8.01 15.98 -41.94
N LEU A 25 6.82 16.04 -42.54
CA LEU A 25 5.62 16.58 -41.88
C LEU A 25 5.15 15.68 -40.73
N SER A 26 5.31 14.37 -40.87
CA SER A 26 5.01 13.39 -39.82
C SER A 26 5.91 13.55 -38.60
N TYR A 27 7.11 14.12 -38.76
CA TYR A 27 8.01 14.45 -37.65
C TYR A 27 7.54 15.70 -36.88
N TRP A 28 7.04 16.72 -37.60
CA TRP A 28 6.49 17.94 -36.98
C TRP A 28 5.09 17.76 -36.38
N PHE A 29 4.30 16.85 -36.96
CA PHE A 29 2.97 16.49 -36.45
C PHE A 29 3.00 15.04 -35.97
N GLY A 30 3.68 14.78 -34.84
CA GLY A 30 3.81 13.42 -34.26
C GLY A 30 2.47 12.69 -34.09
N ILE A 31 1.38 13.43 -33.88
CA ILE A 31 0.00 12.91 -33.84
C ILE A 31 -0.41 12.23 -35.17
N ILE A 32 -0.03 12.81 -36.32
CA ILE A 32 -0.33 12.25 -37.65
C ILE A 32 0.43 10.94 -37.87
N ALA A 33 1.68 10.85 -37.39
CA ALA A 33 2.48 9.62 -37.41
C ALA A 33 1.79 8.49 -36.64
N ILE A 34 1.29 8.81 -35.44
CA ILE A 34 0.59 7.86 -34.58
C ILE A 34 -0.74 7.41 -35.23
N LEU A 35 -1.50 8.33 -35.82
CA LEU A 35 -2.74 8.02 -36.54
C LEU A 35 -2.49 7.13 -37.76
N LEU A 36 -1.47 7.42 -38.58
CA LEU A 36 -1.07 6.57 -39.70
C LEU A 36 -0.61 5.19 -39.23
N GLY A 37 0.12 5.13 -38.11
CA GLY A 37 0.48 3.88 -37.45
C GLY A 37 -0.76 3.05 -37.09
N MET A 38 -1.77 3.66 -36.45
CA MET A 38 -3.00 2.97 -36.08
C MET A 38 -3.77 2.41 -37.29
N ILE A 39 -3.80 3.16 -38.40
CA ILE A 39 -4.41 2.67 -39.65
C ILE A 39 -3.67 1.44 -40.18
N LEU A 40 -2.33 1.45 -40.15
CA LEU A 40 -1.52 0.29 -40.54
C LEU A 40 -1.72 -0.90 -39.60
N PHE A 41 -1.88 -0.66 -38.29
CA PHE A 41 -2.17 -1.71 -37.32
C PHE A 41 -3.51 -2.39 -37.61
N ILE A 42 -4.56 -1.62 -37.86
CA ILE A 42 -5.88 -2.14 -38.28
C ILE A 42 -5.75 -2.93 -39.58
N TYR A 43 -5.01 -2.40 -40.57
CA TYR A 43 -4.77 -3.09 -41.83
C TYR A 43 -3.98 -4.40 -41.65
N ALA A 44 -3.04 -4.45 -40.70
CA ALA A 44 -2.32 -5.67 -40.34
C ALA A 44 -3.26 -6.74 -39.79
N ILE A 45 -4.17 -6.36 -38.88
CA ILE A 45 -5.20 -7.26 -38.32
C ILE A 45 -6.08 -7.83 -39.43
N VAL A 46 -6.61 -6.97 -40.32
CA VAL A 46 -7.42 -7.39 -41.47
C VAL A 46 -6.64 -8.33 -42.40
N THR A 47 -5.35 -8.09 -42.59
CA THR A 47 -4.48 -8.93 -43.41
C THR A 47 -4.24 -10.31 -42.77
N VAL A 48 -4.08 -10.38 -41.45
CA VAL A 48 -3.98 -11.64 -40.70
C VAL A 48 -5.29 -12.43 -40.83
N ILE A 49 -6.44 -11.78 -40.59
CA ILE A 49 -7.76 -12.40 -40.74
C ILE A 49 -7.95 -12.95 -42.17
N ARG A 50 -7.66 -12.14 -43.19
CA ARG A 50 -7.81 -12.56 -44.61
C ARG A 50 -6.91 -13.74 -44.98
N LYS A 51 -5.70 -13.80 -44.42
CA LYS A 51 -4.75 -14.89 -44.69
C LYS A 51 -5.11 -16.18 -43.94
N TYR A 52 -5.46 -16.09 -42.67
CA TYR A 52 -5.66 -17.27 -41.81
C TYR A 52 -7.11 -17.78 -41.81
N ILE A 53 -8.10 -16.88 -41.85
CA ILE A 53 -9.52 -17.26 -41.82
C ILE A 53 -10.04 -17.48 -43.25
N PHE A 54 -9.74 -16.57 -44.18
CA PHE A 54 -10.27 -16.65 -45.56
C PHE A 54 -9.35 -17.39 -46.55
N LYS A 55 -8.16 -17.86 -46.11
CA LYS A 55 -7.13 -18.51 -46.95
C LYS A 55 -6.82 -17.79 -48.27
N LYS A 56 -7.04 -16.47 -48.34
CA LYS A 56 -6.75 -15.67 -49.54
C LYS A 56 -5.31 -15.19 -49.51
N ASN A 57 -4.66 -15.23 -50.67
CA ASN A 57 -3.30 -14.73 -50.77
C ASN A 57 -3.28 -13.20 -50.60
N THR A 58 -2.39 -12.70 -49.76
CA THR A 58 -2.30 -11.27 -49.42
C THR A 58 -1.02 -10.70 -50.03
N ARG A 59 -1.13 -9.50 -50.63
CA ARG A 59 -0.02 -8.85 -51.35
C ARG A 59 1.15 -8.46 -50.43
N PHE A 60 0.86 -8.24 -49.14
CA PHE A 60 1.84 -7.85 -48.12
C PHE A 60 1.76 -8.79 -46.91
N LYS A 61 2.92 -9.19 -46.37
CA LYS A 61 2.97 -10.02 -45.15
C LYS A 61 2.72 -9.14 -43.93
N ALA A 62 1.80 -9.55 -43.06
CA ALA A 62 1.42 -8.81 -41.84
C ALA A 62 2.61 -8.38 -40.97
N ARG A 63 3.67 -9.20 -40.89
CA ARG A 63 4.90 -8.86 -40.16
C ARG A 63 5.56 -7.55 -40.60
N TYR A 64 5.54 -7.22 -41.90
CA TYR A 64 6.14 -5.97 -42.39
C TYR A 64 5.26 -4.77 -42.07
N ILE A 65 3.94 -4.95 -42.07
CA ILE A 65 2.98 -3.90 -41.72
C ILE A 65 3.07 -3.58 -40.22
N LEU A 66 3.23 -4.60 -39.36
CA LEU A 66 3.44 -4.41 -37.93
C LEU A 66 4.77 -3.72 -37.60
N LEU A 67 5.84 -4.05 -38.33
CA LEU A 67 7.12 -3.37 -38.19
C LEU A 67 7.03 -1.89 -38.61
N SER A 68 6.32 -1.59 -39.70
CA SER A 68 6.05 -0.20 -40.11
C SER A 68 5.21 0.56 -39.07
N PHE A 69 4.21 -0.09 -38.48
CA PHE A 69 3.43 0.49 -37.37
C PHE A 69 4.33 0.84 -36.18
N LEU A 70 5.12 -0.13 -35.70
CA LEU A 70 6.00 0.07 -34.54
C LEU A 70 7.01 1.19 -34.77
N ALA A 71 7.60 1.26 -35.98
CA ALA A 71 8.52 2.33 -36.36
C ALA A 71 7.84 3.71 -36.33
N LEU A 72 6.62 3.82 -36.87
CA LEU A 72 5.85 5.08 -36.87
C LEU A 72 5.39 5.49 -35.48
N THR A 73 5.02 4.54 -34.62
CA THR A 73 4.62 4.84 -33.23
C THR A 73 5.81 5.34 -32.41
N ILE A 74 6.98 4.70 -32.53
CA ILE A 74 8.20 5.14 -31.84
C ILE A 74 8.63 6.52 -32.35
N MET A 75 8.69 6.71 -33.68
CA MET A 75 9.11 7.98 -34.28
C MET A 75 8.14 9.13 -33.99
N GLY A 76 6.83 8.85 -34.03
CA GLY A 76 5.77 9.80 -33.68
C GLY A 76 5.77 10.17 -32.19
N GLY A 77 5.96 9.20 -31.31
CA GLY A 77 6.07 9.43 -29.87
C GLY A 77 7.30 10.26 -29.49
N TYR A 78 8.46 9.97 -30.08
CA TYR A 78 9.69 10.75 -29.88
C TYR A 78 9.59 12.17 -30.45
N GLY A 79 9.05 12.33 -31.67
CA GLY A 79 8.83 13.65 -32.26
C GLY A 79 7.84 14.50 -31.47
N TYR A 80 6.75 13.90 -30.98
CA TYR A 80 5.79 14.58 -30.10
C TYR A 80 6.42 15.03 -28.79
N ALA A 81 7.19 14.14 -28.14
CA ALA A 81 7.87 14.46 -26.88
C ALA A 81 8.92 15.58 -27.01
N GLN A 82 9.58 15.70 -28.18
CA GLN A 82 10.54 16.78 -28.45
C GLN A 82 9.87 18.12 -28.77
N THR A 83 8.68 18.09 -29.39
CA THR A 83 7.94 19.30 -29.79
C THR A 83 7.05 19.86 -28.68
N HIS A 84 6.74 19.04 -27.65
CA HIS A 84 5.89 19.42 -26.51
C HIS A 84 6.55 19.05 -25.16
N PRO A 85 7.75 19.60 -24.85
CA PRO A 85 8.47 19.25 -23.62
C PRO A 85 7.73 19.67 -22.36
N GLU A 86 7.00 20.79 -22.40
CA GLU A 86 6.23 21.30 -21.25
C GLU A 86 5.07 20.37 -20.85
N GLU A 87 4.37 19.75 -21.81
CA GLU A 87 3.32 18.76 -21.52
C GLU A 87 3.92 17.47 -20.93
N MET A 88 5.10 17.06 -21.39
CA MET A 88 5.84 15.91 -20.87
C MET A 88 6.33 16.16 -19.43
N GLU A 89 6.79 17.36 -19.14
CA GLU A 89 7.20 17.75 -17.79
C GLU A 89 5.99 17.86 -16.85
N GLN A 90 4.92 18.52 -17.29
CA GLN A 90 3.68 18.64 -16.51
C GLN A 90 3.05 17.26 -16.23
N SER A 91 3.03 16.35 -17.21
CA SER A 91 2.54 14.99 -17.01
C SER A 91 3.43 14.19 -16.04
N ARG A 92 4.76 14.37 -16.09
CA ARG A 92 5.69 13.78 -15.11
C ARG A 92 5.45 14.33 -13.70
N ILE A 93 5.30 15.64 -13.55
CA ILE A 93 5.00 16.29 -12.26
C ILE A 93 3.66 15.78 -11.71
N ARG A 94 2.62 15.70 -12.53
CA ARG A 94 1.32 15.14 -12.13
C ARG A 94 1.43 13.67 -11.72
N GLN A 95 2.22 12.86 -12.43
CA GLN A 95 2.47 11.47 -12.05
C GLN A 95 3.25 11.35 -10.75
N GLN A 96 4.25 12.19 -10.52
CA GLN A 96 5.01 12.22 -9.26
C GLN A 96 4.13 12.65 -8.09
N ALA A 97 3.32 13.70 -8.27
CA ALA A 97 2.36 14.16 -7.27
C ALA A 97 1.31 13.07 -6.95
N ALA A 98 0.81 12.36 -7.97
CA ALA A 98 -0.13 11.25 -7.76
C ALA A 98 0.52 10.07 -7.01
N LYS A 99 1.79 9.76 -7.27
CA LYS A 99 2.54 8.74 -6.54
C LYS A 99 2.80 9.15 -5.08
N ALA A 100 3.20 10.40 -4.86
CA ALA A 100 3.41 10.94 -3.52
C ALA A 100 2.11 10.90 -2.69
N LYS A 101 1.00 11.36 -3.26
CA LYS A 101 -0.32 11.29 -2.61
C LYS A 101 -0.73 9.87 -2.26
N LYS A 102 -0.55 8.90 -3.17
CA LYS A 102 -0.82 7.48 -2.87
C LYS A 102 0.04 6.93 -1.74
N ALA A 103 1.30 7.34 -1.66
CA ALA A 103 2.19 6.93 -0.58
C ALA A 103 1.78 7.54 0.77
N GLU A 104 1.36 8.81 0.76
CA GLU A 104 0.83 9.50 1.94
C GLU A 104 -0.49 8.89 2.41
N ASP A 105 -1.43 8.64 1.51
CA ASP A 105 -2.70 7.98 1.82
C ASP A 105 -2.46 6.58 2.41
N ALA A 106 -1.50 5.81 1.86
CA ALA A 106 -1.14 4.50 2.40
C ALA A 106 -0.51 4.59 3.79
N LYS A 107 0.33 5.61 4.04
CA LYS A 107 0.92 5.86 5.36
C LYS A 107 -0.17 6.21 6.37
N ASN A 108 -1.07 7.13 6.02
CA ASN A 108 -2.17 7.54 6.88
C ASN A 108 -3.12 6.37 7.19
N ALA A 109 -3.41 5.52 6.21
CA ALA A 109 -4.21 4.31 6.42
C ALA A 109 -3.52 3.30 7.36
N ALA A 110 -2.19 3.12 7.23
CA ALA A 110 -1.43 2.26 8.12
C ALA A 110 -1.38 2.80 9.57
N GLU A 111 -1.22 4.11 9.74
CA GLU A 111 -1.26 4.78 11.04
C GLU A 111 -2.66 4.68 11.67
N ALA A 112 -3.72 4.93 10.91
CA ALA A 112 -5.10 4.78 11.38
C ALA A 112 -5.41 3.34 11.80
N LYS A 113 -4.92 2.35 11.04
CA LYS A 113 -5.07 0.93 11.39
C LYS A 113 -4.36 0.59 12.70
N LYS A 114 -3.11 1.05 12.89
CA LYS A 114 -2.37 0.85 14.15
C LYS A 114 -3.08 1.51 15.33
N ALA A 115 -3.57 2.74 15.17
CA ALA A 115 -4.31 3.43 16.22
C ALA A 115 -5.62 2.70 16.59
N ALA A 116 -6.31 2.13 15.60
CA ALA A 116 -7.50 1.32 15.84
C ALA A 116 -7.17 0.00 16.56
N GLU A 117 -6.10 -0.69 16.16
CA GLU A 117 -5.62 -1.91 16.83
C GLU A 117 -5.24 -1.64 18.29
N GLU A 118 -4.53 -0.54 18.55
CA GLU A 118 -4.16 -0.09 19.90
C GLU A 118 -5.41 0.21 20.75
N SER A 119 -6.35 1.00 20.22
CA SER A 119 -7.60 1.33 20.92
C SER A 119 -8.45 0.09 21.21
N ASN A 120 -8.53 -0.85 20.27
CA ASN A 120 -9.27 -2.10 20.43
C ASN A 120 -8.61 -2.97 21.51
N PHE A 121 -7.28 -3.05 21.53
CA PHE A 121 -6.56 -3.79 22.55
C PHE A 121 -6.83 -3.24 23.96
N TYR A 122 -6.68 -1.93 24.18
CA TYR A 122 -6.89 -1.35 25.51
C TYR A 122 -8.35 -1.46 25.98
N SER A 123 -9.32 -1.25 25.10
CA SER A 123 -10.74 -1.43 25.44
C SER A 123 -11.10 -2.90 25.77
N ALA A 124 -10.50 -3.86 25.06
CA ALA A 124 -10.62 -5.28 25.40
C ALA A 124 -10.02 -5.59 26.77
N MET A 125 -8.86 -5.01 27.09
CA MET A 125 -8.22 -5.18 28.41
C MET A 125 -9.04 -4.56 29.54
N THR A 126 -9.62 -3.38 29.36
CA THR A 126 -10.54 -2.78 30.35
C THR A 126 -11.77 -3.66 30.57
N SER A 127 -12.36 -4.23 29.52
CA SER A 127 -13.49 -5.16 29.63
C SER A 127 -13.10 -6.46 30.33
N ALA A 128 -11.89 -6.95 30.06
CA ALA A 128 -11.32 -8.11 30.72
C ALA A 128 -11.09 -7.88 32.22
N ALA A 129 -10.69 -6.68 32.64
CA ALA A 129 -10.59 -6.34 34.06
C ALA A 129 -11.92 -6.55 34.79
N GLN A 130 -13.02 -6.17 34.17
CA GLN A 130 -14.37 -6.40 34.73
C GLN A 130 -14.68 -7.89 34.84
N THR A 131 -14.28 -8.69 33.84
CA THR A 131 -14.46 -10.16 33.89
C THR A 131 -13.64 -10.79 35.01
N VAL A 132 -12.40 -10.35 35.19
CA VAL A 132 -11.53 -10.80 36.28
C VAL A 132 -12.14 -10.44 37.64
N ASN A 133 -12.61 -9.21 37.82
CA ASN A 133 -13.30 -8.78 39.04
C ASN A 133 -14.57 -9.60 39.33
N ASN A 134 -15.38 -9.86 38.31
CA ASN A 134 -16.59 -10.68 38.44
C ASN A 134 -16.25 -12.11 38.86
N ASN A 135 -15.21 -12.71 38.27
CA ASN A 135 -14.75 -14.06 38.62
C ASN A 135 -14.20 -14.14 40.05
N LEU A 136 -13.59 -13.06 40.54
CA LEU A 136 -13.09 -12.95 41.92
C LEU A 136 -14.19 -12.58 42.93
N GLY A 137 -15.40 -12.25 42.48
CA GLY A 137 -16.50 -11.77 43.34
C GLY A 137 -16.19 -10.47 44.08
N SER A 138 -15.14 -9.76 43.68
CA SER A 138 -14.64 -8.55 44.34
C SER A 138 -13.90 -7.65 43.33
N THR A 139 -13.90 -6.34 43.59
CA THR A 139 -13.15 -5.38 42.76
C THR A 139 -11.67 -5.46 43.09
N ALA A 140 -10.92 -6.26 42.32
CA ALA A 140 -9.47 -6.38 42.47
C ALA A 140 -8.70 -5.38 41.61
N ILE A 141 -9.20 -5.11 40.40
CA ILE A 141 -8.64 -4.13 39.46
C ILE A 141 -9.56 -2.90 39.43
N ASP A 142 -9.02 -1.75 39.80
CA ASP A 142 -9.74 -0.46 39.73
C ASP A 142 -9.74 0.09 38.31
N SER A 143 -8.58 0.08 37.63
CA SER A 143 -8.46 0.47 36.23
C SER A 143 -7.33 -0.27 35.52
N ILE A 144 -7.44 -0.33 34.19
CA ILE A 144 -6.32 -0.68 33.31
C ILE A 144 -6.13 0.49 32.35
N ASP A 145 -4.98 1.13 32.47
CA ASP A 145 -4.62 2.32 31.72
C ASP A 145 -3.57 2.00 30.64
N LYS A 146 -3.52 2.85 29.62
CA LYS A 146 -2.47 2.78 28.60
C LYS A 146 -1.13 3.18 29.21
N GLY A 147 -0.11 2.35 29.01
CA GLY A 147 1.25 2.68 29.40
C GLY A 147 1.93 3.64 28.44
N SER A 148 3.21 3.90 28.69
CA SER A 148 4.03 4.84 27.91
C SER A 148 4.25 4.45 26.44
N ILE A 149 4.20 3.15 26.13
CA ILE A 149 4.46 2.60 24.80
C ILE A 149 3.53 1.40 24.58
N TYR A 150 2.93 1.24 23.40
CA TYR A 150 2.16 0.03 23.07
C TYR A 150 3.08 -1.22 22.98
N PRO A 151 2.69 -2.40 23.52
CA PRO A 151 1.45 -2.74 24.24
C PRO A 151 1.64 -2.80 25.77
N VAL A 152 2.07 -1.70 26.41
CA VAL A 152 2.21 -1.62 27.88
C VAL A 152 0.86 -1.29 28.52
N LEU A 153 0.54 -2.02 29.59
CA LEU A 153 -0.65 -1.90 30.43
C LEU A 153 -0.24 -1.48 31.84
N ASP A 154 -0.81 -0.39 32.34
CA ASP A 154 -0.67 0.02 33.73
C ASP A 154 -1.95 -0.39 34.49
N VAL A 155 -1.84 -1.39 35.36
CA VAL A 155 -2.95 -1.98 36.12
C VAL A 155 -2.99 -1.36 37.51
N GLN A 156 -4.04 -0.59 37.79
CA GLN A 156 -4.32 -0.07 39.12
C GLN A 156 -5.12 -1.10 39.89
N LEU A 157 -4.53 -1.59 40.97
CA LEU A 157 -5.18 -2.50 41.89
C LEU A 157 -5.93 -1.73 42.96
N ASN A 158 -6.96 -2.37 43.50
CA ASN A 158 -7.79 -1.77 44.53
C ASN A 158 -6.97 -1.38 45.77
N ILE A 159 -7.24 -0.18 46.29
CA ILE A 159 -6.52 0.37 47.45
C ILE A 159 -6.66 -0.49 48.71
N ILE A 160 -7.71 -1.30 48.84
CA ILE A 160 -7.91 -2.22 49.96
C ILE A 160 -6.70 -3.17 50.12
N PHE A 161 -6.04 -3.54 49.03
CA PHE A 161 -4.87 -4.41 49.06
C PHE A 161 -3.62 -3.75 49.63
N ALA A 162 -3.60 -2.42 49.84
CA ALA A 162 -2.52 -1.77 50.57
C ALA A 162 -2.43 -2.25 52.04
N SER A 163 -3.51 -2.84 52.57
CA SER A 163 -3.56 -3.41 53.92
C SER A 163 -3.15 -4.89 54.00
N TYR A 164 -2.95 -5.54 52.85
CA TYR A 164 -2.64 -6.97 52.77
C TYR A 164 -1.16 -7.21 53.08
N THR A 165 -0.84 -8.43 53.49
CA THR A 165 0.56 -8.85 53.64
C THR A 165 1.24 -8.95 52.28
N ASN A 166 2.58 -8.79 52.26
CA ASN A 166 3.37 -8.95 51.04
C ASN A 166 3.12 -10.30 50.34
N MET A 167 2.83 -11.36 51.09
CA MET A 167 2.55 -12.68 50.54
C MET A 167 1.20 -12.73 49.82
N GLU A 168 0.16 -12.13 50.41
CA GLU A 168 -1.18 -12.06 49.81
C GLU A 168 -1.17 -11.20 48.54
N ILE A 169 -0.49 -10.05 48.56
CA ILE A 169 -0.35 -9.18 47.38
C ILE A 169 0.37 -9.93 46.26
N LYS A 170 1.47 -10.63 46.56
CA LYS A 170 2.21 -11.42 45.55
C LYS A 170 1.33 -12.51 44.93
N SER A 171 0.60 -13.26 45.75
CA SER A 171 -0.30 -14.31 45.26
C SER A 171 -1.41 -13.75 44.38
N LEU A 172 -2.05 -12.67 44.82
CA LEU A 172 -3.11 -12.00 44.05
C LEU A 172 -2.58 -11.53 42.69
N VAL A 173 -1.48 -10.77 42.69
CA VAL A 173 -0.88 -10.22 41.46
C VAL A 173 -0.47 -11.33 40.49
N GLN A 174 0.06 -12.45 41.01
CA GLN A 174 0.40 -13.60 40.18
C GLN A 174 -0.82 -14.18 39.46
N THR A 175 -1.93 -14.39 40.17
CA THR A 175 -3.19 -14.88 39.58
C THR A 175 -3.79 -13.89 38.58
N LEU A 176 -3.76 -12.59 38.90
CA LEU A 176 -4.21 -11.54 37.98
C LEU A 176 -3.36 -11.52 36.71
N ASN A 177 -2.04 -11.65 36.84
CA ASN A 177 -1.11 -11.66 35.72
C ASN A 177 -1.39 -12.79 34.74
N GLU A 178 -1.56 -14.02 35.23
CA GLU A 178 -1.87 -15.17 34.39
C GLU A 178 -3.15 -14.92 33.57
N SER A 179 -4.19 -14.38 34.19
CA SER A 179 -5.45 -14.05 33.51
C SER A 179 -5.27 -12.96 32.46
N LEU A 180 -4.61 -11.85 32.81
CA LEU A 180 -4.42 -10.72 31.90
C LEU A 180 -3.47 -11.04 30.73
N VAL A 181 -2.47 -11.90 30.95
CA VAL A 181 -1.58 -12.40 29.90
C VAL A 181 -2.36 -13.25 28.90
N GLN A 182 -3.19 -14.19 29.36
CA GLN A 182 -4.01 -15.02 28.47
C GLN A 182 -4.96 -14.17 27.61
N ILE A 183 -5.59 -13.17 28.23
CA ILE A 183 -6.47 -12.24 27.50
C ILE A 183 -5.68 -11.43 26.48
N SER A 184 -4.48 -10.97 26.83
CA SER A 184 -3.62 -10.22 25.90
C SER A 184 -3.23 -11.05 24.68
N ILE A 185 -2.87 -12.32 24.90
CA ILE A 185 -2.54 -13.27 23.83
C ILE A 185 -3.76 -13.51 22.93
N ASN A 186 -4.95 -13.69 23.51
CA ASN A 186 -6.20 -13.85 22.76
C ASN A 186 -6.55 -12.61 21.92
N ASN A 187 -6.08 -11.42 22.33
CA ASN A 187 -6.21 -10.17 21.57
C ASN A 187 -5.01 -9.89 20.63
N GLY A 188 -4.18 -10.91 20.36
CA GLY A 188 -3.09 -10.85 19.39
C GLY A 188 -1.75 -10.29 19.91
N GLN A 189 -1.63 -10.01 21.22
CA GLN A 189 -0.37 -9.54 21.81
C GLN A 189 0.44 -10.70 22.40
N THR A 190 1.56 -11.02 21.76
CA THR A 190 2.44 -12.13 22.19
C THR A 190 3.35 -11.78 23.37
N HIS A 191 3.64 -10.48 23.57
CA HIS A 191 4.52 -9.99 24.62
C HIS A 191 3.89 -8.77 25.32
N PRO A 192 2.77 -8.95 26.04
CA PRO A 192 2.18 -7.85 26.82
C PRO A 192 3.12 -7.45 27.96
N GLN A 193 3.27 -6.15 28.18
CA GLN A 193 3.99 -5.61 29.33
C GLN A 193 2.97 -5.10 30.33
N ILE A 194 2.87 -5.76 31.48
CA ILE A 194 1.87 -5.47 32.50
C ILE A 194 2.59 -4.99 33.75
N LYS A 195 2.27 -3.76 34.16
CA LYS A 195 2.82 -3.11 35.36
C LYS A 195 1.71 -2.96 36.38
N TYR A 196 2.02 -3.27 37.63
CA TYR A 196 1.06 -3.26 38.71
C TYR A 196 1.33 -2.14 39.69
N TYR A 197 0.27 -1.47 40.12
CA TYR A 197 0.31 -0.36 41.05
C TYR A 197 -0.78 -0.50 42.11
N ILE A 198 -0.47 -0.07 43.34
CA ILE A 198 -1.46 0.15 44.41
C ILE A 198 -1.31 1.60 44.84
N SER A 199 -2.40 2.38 44.78
CA SER A 199 -2.37 3.80 45.17
C SER A 199 -1.26 4.61 44.46
N GLY A 200 -1.03 4.33 43.17
CA GLY A 200 0.03 4.96 42.36
C GLY A 200 1.46 4.47 42.65
N VAL A 201 1.67 3.58 43.62
CA VAL A 201 2.98 3.00 43.91
C VAL A 201 3.15 1.73 43.09
N SER A 202 4.20 1.68 42.26
CA SER A 202 4.56 0.46 41.53
C SER A 202 4.88 -0.65 42.52
N ILE A 203 4.41 -1.87 42.26
CA ILE A 203 4.67 -3.05 43.09
C ILE A 203 5.34 -4.19 42.31
N GLY A 204 5.23 -4.20 40.99
CA GLY A 204 5.86 -5.21 40.14
C GLY A 204 5.49 -5.08 38.68
N GLU A 205 6.18 -5.85 37.83
CA GLU A 205 5.93 -5.95 36.40
C GLU A 205 6.13 -7.39 35.93
N ASN A 206 5.42 -7.81 34.88
CA ASN A 206 5.59 -9.15 34.34
C ASN A 206 6.89 -9.30 33.54
N ARG A 207 7.43 -10.53 33.45
CA ARG A 207 8.60 -10.83 32.61
C ARG A 207 8.21 -11.04 31.16
N SER A 208 7.69 -10.00 30.52
CA SER A 208 7.07 -9.98 29.19
C SER A 208 7.80 -10.76 28.08
N ILE A 209 9.14 -10.81 28.08
CA ILE A 209 9.93 -11.51 27.04
C ILE A 209 10.33 -12.94 27.45
N LEU A 210 10.65 -13.15 28.72
CA LEU A 210 11.19 -14.43 29.20
C LEU A 210 10.07 -15.40 29.59
N ASN A 211 9.14 -14.93 30.40
CA ASN A 211 7.99 -15.69 30.88
C ASN A 211 6.88 -14.70 31.28
N PRO A 212 5.97 -14.36 30.34
CA PRO A 212 4.93 -13.36 30.59
C PRO A 212 4.06 -13.66 31.81
N SER A 213 3.90 -14.94 32.17
CA SER A 213 3.13 -15.37 33.34
C SER A 213 3.83 -15.13 34.67
N GLU A 214 5.14 -14.90 34.70
CA GLU A 214 5.87 -14.62 35.94
C GLU A 214 5.92 -13.12 36.23
N VAL A 215 5.67 -12.74 37.48
CA VAL A 215 5.78 -11.35 37.95
C VAL A 215 7.11 -11.12 38.68
N LYS A 216 7.83 -10.09 38.26
CA LYS A 216 8.98 -9.54 38.96
C LYS A 216 8.51 -8.45 39.92
N PHE A 217 8.42 -8.80 41.20
CA PHE A 217 8.09 -7.86 42.27
C PHE A 217 9.27 -6.93 42.58
N ASN A 218 8.97 -5.69 42.95
CA ASN A 218 9.98 -4.72 43.33
C ASN A 218 10.25 -4.71 44.84
N SER A 219 11.16 -3.84 45.29
CA SER A 219 11.55 -3.73 46.70
C SER A 219 10.43 -3.28 47.63
N ASN A 220 9.33 -2.73 47.12
CA ASN A 220 8.20 -2.30 47.94
C ASN A 220 7.42 -3.50 48.50
N LEU A 221 7.65 -4.70 47.95
CA LEU A 221 7.10 -5.97 48.43
C LEU A 221 8.19 -6.94 48.93
N LYS A 222 9.37 -6.44 49.33
CA LYS A 222 10.43 -7.30 49.88
C LYS A 222 10.03 -7.94 51.19
#